data_AF-A0A5C1A279-F1
#
_entry.id   AF-A0A5C1A279-F1
#
_cell.length_a   1.000
_cell.length_b   1.000
_cell.length_c   1.000
_cell.angle_alpha   90.00
_cell.angle_beta   90.00
_cell.angle_gamma   90.00
#
_symmetry.space_group_name_H-M   'P 1'
#
loop_
_entity.id
_entity.type
_entity.pdbx_description
1 polymer ?
#
loop_
_entity_poly.entity_id
_entity_poly.type
_entity_poly.pdbx_seq_one_letter_code
_entity_poly.pdbx_strand_id
1 'polypeptide(L)'
;MKRIYRMAFVAAVAAGTVAGTGCAGNRPPLGERYRNAVDPSWPERYNHVARQETLAPFQVQAQNGAYLDHTVWNYHFEKDSDKLSPAGIERLDYLSRKRGSEDGKIYLQTARDGGFDPNAPEKYADSRRDLDQRRGNAILKYLSAQTASNPMPYEVVVHDPGDVSFPAQFLGNAVRGLQLQYGASINGQGGGGGGAGNTGTSGSSTSGSGGGSSGSGGSSGGGSSSGGGGSGSGYR
;
A
#
# COMPACT_ATOMS: atom_id res chain seq x y z
N MET A 1 23.44 3.98 42.86
CA MET A 1 23.06 2.63 43.35
C MET A 1 23.42 1.62 42.27
N LYS A 2 24.38 0.74 42.56
CA LYS A 2 24.90 -0.30 41.66
C LYS A 2 24.13 -1.59 41.89
N ARG A 3 23.65 -2.28 40.85
CA ARG A 3 23.45 -3.75 40.87
C ARG A 3 23.72 -4.34 39.49
N ILE A 4 24.84 -5.07 39.46
CA ILE A 4 25.30 -6.04 38.46
C ILE A 4 24.95 -7.41 39.03
N TYR A 5 24.30 -8.30 38.27
CA TYR A 5 24.37 -9.78 38.39
C TYR A 5 23.96 -10.33 37.00
N ARG A 6 24.84 -10.87 36.14
CA ARG A 6 25.53 -12.19 36.18
C ARG A 6 24.58 -13.35 36.49
N MET A 7 24.33 -14.23 35.52
CA MET A 7 24.97 -15.56 35.42
C MET A 7 24.35 -16.41 34.31
N ALA A 8 25.24 -17.00 33.51
CA ALA A 8 25.01 -18.18 32.68
C ALA A 8 25.00 -19.45 33.53
N PHE A 9 24.60 -20.59 32.94
CA PHE A 9 24.83 -22.03 33.26
C PHE A 9 23.57 -22.79 32.79
N VAL A 10 23.53 -23.99 32.21
CA VAL A 10 24.51 -25.04 31.84
C VAL A 10 23.75 -26.06 30.94
N ALA A 11 24.29 -26.43 29.78
CA ALA A 11 24.86 -27.74 29.41
C ALA A 11 23.93 -28.98 29.43
N ALA A 12 23.67 -29.49 28.21
CA ALA A 12 23.85 -30.87 27.73
C ALA A 12 23.53 -32.09 28.61
N VAL A 13 22.53 -32.89 28.19
CA VAL A 13 22.34 -34.37 28.39
C VAL A 13 21.25 -34.77 27.36
N ALA A 14 21.24 -35.84 26.57
CA ALA A 14 22.13 -36.95 26.27
C ALA A 14 21.73 -37.53 24.89
N ALA A 15 22.71 -38.14 24.23
CA ALA A 15 22.49 -39.05 23.12
C ALA A 15 21.82 -40.35 23.58
N GLY A 16 21.06 -40.97 22.68
CA GLY A 16 20.90 -42.43 22.65
C GLY A 16 19.48 -42.96 22.74
N THR A 17 18.84 -43.16 21.59
CA THR A 17 18.10 -44.39 21.27
C THR A 17 18.00 -44.53 19.75
N VAL A 18 18.94 -45.27 19.15
CA VAL A 18 18.73 -45.92 17.84
C VAL A 18 18.29 -47.33 18.18
N ALA A 19 16.99 -47.60 18.08
CA ALA A 19 16.39 -48.92 18.22
C ALA A 19 15.64 -49.26 16.93
N GLY A 20 15.79 -50.51 16.50
CA GLY A 20 15.53 -50.99 15.16
C GLY A 20 14.07 -51.04 14.74
N THR A 21 13.92 -50.97 13.42
CA THR A 21 13.04 -51.82 12.61
C THR A 21 11.59 -51.98 13.06
N GLY A 22 10.75 -51.15 12.46
CA GLY A 22 9.34 -51.46 12.27
C GLY A 22 8.80 -50.63 11.11
N CYS A 23 8.90 -51.13 9.87
CA CYS A 23 8.04 -50.69 8.76
C CYS A 23 6.57 -51.13 8.97
N ALA A 24 6.09 -51.20 10.22
CA ALA A 24 4.69 -51.13 10.57
C ALA A 24 4.40 -49.64 10.73
N GLY A 25 4.32 -48.94 9.59
CA GLY A 25 4.10 -47.51 9.56
C GLY A 25 2.89 -47.18 10.41
N ASN A 26 3.11 -46.33 11.42
CA ASN A 26 2.06 -45.72 12.22
C ASN A 26 1.26 -44.83 11.28
N ARG A 27 0.40 -45.46 10.46
CA ARG A 27 -0.35 -44.80 9.41
C ARG A 27 -1.43 -44.03 10.16
N PRO A 28 -1.38 -42.69 10.17
CA PRO A 28 -2.43 -41.92 10.80
C PRO A 28 -3.79 -42.38 10.24
N PRO A 29 -4.85 -42.43 11.07
CA PRO A 29 -6.16 -42.92 10.66
C PRO A 29 -6.61 -42.22 9.37
N LEU A 30 -7.42 -42.92 8.56
CA LEU A 30 -7.86 -42.44 7.24
C LEU A 30 -8.37 -40.98 7.25
N GLY A 31 -9.00 -40.54 8.34
CA GLY A 31 -9.45 -39.16 8.53
C GLY A 31 -8.32 -38.13 8.61
N GLU A 32 -7.19 -38.44 9.25
CA GLU A 32 -6.01 -37.55 9.30
C GLU A 32 -5.28 -37.50 7.96
N ARG A 33 -5.20 -38.64 7.25
CA ARG A 33 -4.66 -38.69 5.88
C ARG A 33 -5.51 -37.88 4.91
N TYR A 34 -6.84 -37.97 5.03
CA TYR A 34 -7.76 -37.21 4.19
C TYR A 34 -7.69 -35.71 4.49
N ARG A 35 -7.63 -35.31 5.76
CA ARG A 35 -7.43 -33.89 6.15
C ARG A 35 -6.09 -33.31 5.68
N ASN A 36 -5.05 -34.14 5.56
CA ASN A 36 -3.76 -33.73 4.99
C ASN A 36 -3.77 -33.74 3.45
N ALA A 37 -4.64 -34.52 2.82
CA ALA A 37 -4.73 -34.64 1.36
C ALA A 37 -5.75 -33.68 0.73
N VAL A 38 -6.75 -33.24 1.49
CA VAL A 38 -7.85 -32.38 1.05
C VAL A 38 -7.94 -31.19 1.98
N ASP A 39 -7.85 -29.98 1.42
CA ASP A 39 -8.08 -28.75 2.19
C ASP A 39 -9.53 -28.75 2.69
N PRO A 40 -9.76 -28.84 4.02
CA PRO A 40 -11.12 -28.85 4.57
C PRO A 40 -11.89 -27.55 4.33
N SER A 41 -11.20 -26.49 3.88
CA SER A 41 -11.76 -25.18 3.56
C SER A 41 -11.97 -24.93 2.06
N TRP A 42 -11.90 -25.99 1.25
CA TRP A 42 -12.31 -25.94 -0.16
C TRP A 42 -13.85 -25.99 -0.28
N PRO A 43 -14.48 -25.09 -1.06
CA PRO A 43 -13.90 -24.06 -1.93
C PRO A 43 -13.81 -22.65 -1.32
N GLU A 44 -14.34 -22.41 -0.13
CA GLU A 44 -14.56 -21.06 0.42
C GLU A 44 -13.27 -20.23 0.54
N ARG A 45 -12.18 -20.85 1.01
CA ARG A 45 -10.89 -20.16 1.17
C ARG A 45 -10.34 -19.66 -0.17
N TYR A 46 -10.45 -20.48 -1.21
CA TYR A 46 -9.93 -20.15 -2.54
C TYR A 46 -10.80 -19.11 -3.24
N ASN A 47 -12.13 -19.21 -3.11
CA ASN A 47 -13.04 -18.19 -3.61
C ASN A 47 -12.80 -16.82 -2.93
N HIS A 48 -12.50 -16.82 -1.63
CA HIS A 48 -12.14 -15.61 -0.90
C HIS A 48 -10.83 -15.00 -1.40
N VAL A 49 -9.77 -15.81 -1.54
CA VAL A 49 -8.46 -15.34 -2.05
C VAL A 49 -8.60 -14.83 -3.49
N ALA A 50 -9.27 -15.59 -4.37
CA ALA A 50 -9.49 -15.18 -5.75
C ALA A 50 -10.29 -13.86 -5.84
N ARG A 51 -11.31 -13.68 -4.99
CA ARG A 51 -12.04 -12.40 -4.91
C ARG A 51 -11.16 -11.27 -4.39
N GLN A 52 -10.33 -11.50 -3.38
CA GLN A 52 -9.42 -10.46 -2.88
C GLN A 52 -8.37 -10.07 -3.93
N GLU A 53 -7.76 -11.04 -4.60
CA GLU A 53 -6.76 -10.80 -5.64
C GLU A 53 -7.35 -10.08 -6.86
N THR A 54 -8.61 -10.35 -7.19
CA THR A 54 -9.29 -9.67 -8.30
C THR A 54 -9.75 -8.27 -7.90
N LEU A 55 -10.31 -8.07 -6.71
CA LEU A 55 -10.85 -6.77 -6.29
C LEU A 55 -9.78 -5.78 -5.82
N ALA A 56 -8.71 -6.24 -5.16
CA ALA A 56 -7.66 -5.38 -4.63
C ALA A 56 -7.05 -4.39 -5.66
N PRO A 57 -6.67 -4.80 -6.90
CA PRO A 57 -6.14 -3.86 -7.87
C PRO A 57 -7.17 -2.82 -8.33
N PHE A 58 -8.45 -3.19 -8.46
CA PHE A 58 -9.51 -2.25 -8.82
C PHE A 58 -9.78 -1.23 -7.71
N GLN A 59 -9.63 -1.62 -6.44
CA GLN A 59 -9.74 -0.69 -5.32
C GLN A 59 -8.67 0.41 -5.40
N VAL A 60 -7.42 0.04 -5.65
CA VAL A 60 -6.32 1.01 -5.83
C VAL A 60 -6.58 1.92 -7.02
N GLN A 61 -7.07 1.37 -8.13
CA GLN A 61 -7.41 2.17 -9.32
C GLN A 61 -8.57 3.14 -9.03
N ALA A 62 -9.61 2.69 -8.32
CA ALA A 62 -10.73 3.54 -7.92
C ALA A 62 -10.29 4.66 -6.98
N GLN A 63 -9.41 4.37 -6.03
CA GLN A 63 -8.81 5.36 -5.13
C GLN A 63 -7.98 6.39 -5.89
N ASN A 64 -7.14 5.97 -6.83
CA ASN A 64 -6.38 6.88 -7.69
C ASN A 64 -7.31 7.76 -8.55
N GLY A 65 -8.39 7.20 -9.07
CA GLY A 65 -9.41 7.95 -9.82
C GLY A 65 -10.11 9.00 -8.96
N ALA A 66 -10.49 8.64 -7.73
CA ALA A 66 -11.09 9.57 -6.78
C ALA A 66 -10.10 10.70 -6.41
N TYR A 67 -8.82 10.36 -6.25
CA TYR A 67 -7.76 11.32 -5.97
C TYR A 67 -7.66 12.39 -7.06
N LEU A 68 -7.58 11.98 -8.33
CA LEU A 68 -7.52 12.90 -9.48
C LEU A 68 -8.79 13.75 -9.59
N ASP A 69 -9.95 13.15 -9.32
CA ASP A 69 -11.20 13.89 -9.37
C ASP A 69 -11.38 14.88 -8.21
N HIS A 70 -10.73 14.66 -7.07
CA HIS A 70 -10.73 15.63 -5.98
C HIS A 70 -9.59 16.66 -6.08
N THR A 71 -8.75 16.55 -7.11
CA THR A 71 -7.63 17.46 -7.31
C THR A 71 -8.07 18.75 -8.00
N VAL A 72 -7.71 19.87 -7.41
CA VAL A 72 -7.75 21.21 -8.00
C VAL A 72 -6.35 21.51 -8.55
N TRP A 73 -6.27 21.54 -9.88
CA TRP A 73 -5.08 21.80 -10.67
C TRP A 73 -4.72 23.28 -10.79
N ASN A 74 -3.47 23.57 -11.13
CA ASN A 74 -2.96 24.95 -11.25
C ASN A 74 -3.72 25.81 -12.28
N TYR A 75 -4.28 25.23 -13.35
CA TYR A 75 -5.05 25.98 -14.37
C TYR A 75 -6.43 26.47 -13.88
N HIS A 76 -6.87 26.02 -12.70
CA HIS A 76 -8.06 26.57 -12.04
C HIS A 76 -7.80 27.91 -11.35
N PHE A 77 -6.55 28.38 -11.34
CA PHE A 77 -6.15 29.68 -10.83
C PHE A 77 -5.62 30.56 -11.95
N GLU A 78 -5.68 31.88 -11.73
CA GLU A 78 -4.94 32.83 -12.53
C GLU A 78 -3.44 32.68 -12.29
N LYS A 79 -2.64 32.96 -13.31
CA LYS A 79 -1.18 32.84 -13.25
C LYS A 79 -0.61 33.75 -12.15
N ASP A 80 0.27 33.19 -11.32
CA ASP A 80 0.96 33.86 -10.20
C ASP A 80 0.00 34.44 -9.15
N SER A 81 -1.25 33.95 -9.08
CA SER A 81 -2.29 34.45 -8.19
C SER A 81 -3.07 33.33 -7.49
N ASP A 82 -3.72 33.70 -6.40
CA ASP A 82 -4.69 32.94 -5.63
C ASP A 82 -6.14 33.11 -6.12
N LYS A 83 -6.35 33.96 -7.14
CA LYS A 83 -7.66 34.16 -7.77
C LYS A 83 -8.08 32.92 -8.56
N LEU A 84 -9.29 32.47 -8.30
CA LEU A 84 -9.91 31.36 -9.03
C LEU A 84 -10.31 31.82 -10.44
N SER A 85 -9.94 31.04 -11.45
CA SER A 85 -10.43 31.21 -12.81
C SER A 85 -11.90 30.76 -12.91
N PRO A 86 -12.65 31.13 -13.97
CA PRO A 86 -14.00 30.63 -14.17
C PRO A 86 -14.07 29.10 -14.18
N ALA A 87 -13.06 28.43 -14.75
CA ALA A 87 -12.95 26.97 -14.72
C ALA A 87 -12.72 26.43 -13.30
N GLY A 88 -12.00 27.17 -12.44
CA GLY A 88 -11.82 26.83 -11.03
C GLY A 88 -13.11 26.95 -10.22
N ILE A 89 -13.90 27.98 -10.48
CA ILE A 89 -15.22 28.18 -9.85
C ILE A 89 -16.15 27.01 -10.19
N GLU A 90 -16.28 26.68 -11.48
CA GLU A 90 -17.09 25.53 -11.92
C GLU A 90 -16.61 24.21 -11.33
N ARG A 91 -15.28 24.01 -11.21
CA ARG A 91 -14.72 22.81 -10.58
C ARG A 91 -15.07 22.72 -9.10
N LEU A 92 -14.95 23.82 -8.34
CA LEU A 92 -15.31 23.84 -6.92
C LEU A 92 -16.82 23.66 -6.72
N ASP A 93 -17.65 24.22 -7.61
CA ASP A 93 -19.09 24.02 -7.57
C ASP A 93 -19.44 22.55 -7.86
N TYR A 94 -18.79 21.92 -8.85
CA TYR A 94 -18.89 20.48 -9.09
C TYR A 94 -18.55 19.67 -7.84
N LEU A 95 -17.42 19.96 -7.17
CA LEU A 95 -17.01 19.28 -5.94
C LEU A 95 -18.01 19.50 -4.80
N SER A 96 -18.59 20.69 -4.68
CA SER A 96 -19.60 20.99 -3.64
C SER A 96 -20.92 20.22 -3.84
N ARG A 97 -21.26 19.93 -5.10
CA ARG A 97 -22.48 19.20 -5.51
C ARG A 97 -22.28 17.69 -5.49
N LYS A 98 -21.06 17.20 -5.69
CA LYS A 98 -20.69 15.77 -5.64
C LYS A 98 -20.69 15.21 -4.21
N ARG A 99 -21.77 15.48 -3.49
CA ARG A 99 -22.01 15.00 -2.13
C ARG A 99 -22.06 13.47 -2.16
N GLY A 100 -21.13 12.82 -1.46
CA GLY A 100 -21.07 11.36 -1.37
C GLY A 100 -19.67 10.74 -1.32
N SER A 101 -18.60 11.50 -1.56
CA SER A 101 -17.25 11.01 -1.24
C SER A 101 -16.97 11.23 0.26
N GLU A 102 -16.68 10.13 0.97
CA GLU A 102 -16.69 10.04 2.44
C GLU A 102 -15.59 10.86 3.15
N ASP A 103 -14.68 11.47 2.40
CA ASP A 103 -13.62 12.31 2.93
C ASP A 103 -13.78 13.70 2.31
N GLY A 104 -14.12 14.72 3.12
CA GLY A 104 -14.15 16.14 2.72
C GLY A 104 -12.78 16.71 2.33
N LYS A 105 -11.87 15.84 1.86
CA LYS A 105 -10.50 16.13 1.46
C LYS A 105 -10.49 16.55 0.01
N ILE A 106 -9.93 17.74 -0.19
CA ILE A 106 -9.68 18.31 -1.50
C ILE A 106 -8.18 18.39 -1.66
N TYR A 107 -7.69 17.93 -2.81
CA TYR A 107 -6.27 17.95 -3.09
C TYR A 107 -5.92 19.17 -3.92
N LEU A 108 -4.89 19.89 -3.52
CA LEU A 108 -4.36 21.02 -4.27
C LEU A 108 -3.02 20.63 -4.88
N GLN A 109 -2.90 20.77 -6.20
CA GLN A 109 -1.61 20.62 -6.86
C GLN A 109 -0.67 21.74 -6.41
N THR A 110 0.58 21.40 -6.10
CA THR A 110 1.64 22.36 -5.79
C THR A 110 1.77 23.42 -6.90
N ALA A 111 1.84 24.68 -6.51
CA ALA A 111 2.06 25.81 -7.39
C ALA A 111 3.41 25.68 -8.11
N ARG A 112 3.40 25.83 -9.44
CA ARG A 112 4.60 25.77 -10.29
C ARG A 112 4.71 26.95 -11.25
N ASP A 113 3.85 27.93 -11.10
CA ASP A 113 3.67 29.06 -12.01
C ASP A 113 4.67 30.20 -11.80
N GLY A 114 5.29 30.28 -10.62
CA GLY A 114 6.34 31.27 -10.35
C GLY A 114 7.52 31.16 -11.33
N GLY A 115 8.06 32.30 -11.73
CA GLY A 115 9.30 32.38 -12.49
C GLY A 115 10.49 31.88 -11.67
N PHE A 116 11.28 30.96 -12.24
CA PHE A 116 12.54 30.51 -11.62
C PHE A 116 13.65 31.53 -11.90
N ASP A 117 14.22 32.12 -10.85
CA ASP A 117 15.43 32.94 -10.95
C ASP A 117 16.66 32.08 -10.60
N PRO A 118 17.60 31.86 -11.54
CA PRO A 118 18.80 31.08 -11.28
C PRO A 118 19.71 31.69 -10.21
N ASN A 119 19.59 33.00 -9.93
CA ASN A 119 20.44 33.68 -8.94
C ASN A 119 19.94 33.53 -7.50
N ALA A 120 18.70 33.09 -7.30
CA ALA A 120 18.08 32.94 -5.98
C ALA A 120 17.09 31.74 -5.94
N PRO A 121 17.58 30.50 -6.13
CA PRO A 121 16.73 29.31 -6.22
C PRO A 121 15.93 29.04 -4.92
N GLU A 122 16.43 29.48 -3.77
CA GLU A 122 15.77 29.32 -2.47
C GLU A 122 14.45 30.09 -2.39
N LYS A 123 14.39 31.30 -2.97
CA LYS A 123 13.16 32.13 -2.99
C LYS A 123 12.04 31.47 -3.78
N TYR A 124 12.38 30.58 -4.71
CA TYR A 124 11.41 29.84 -5.49
C TYR A 124 10.63 28.82 -4.64
N ALA A 125 11.31 28.15 -3.71
CA ALA A 125 10.65 27.20 -2.82
C ALA A 125 9.68 27.91 -1.85
N ASP A 126 10.09 29.06 -1.31
CA ASP A 126 9.27 29.83 -0.37
C ASP A 126 8.07 30.48 -1.08
N SER A 127 8.28 31.09 -2.25
CA SER A 127 7.18 31.67 -3.04
C SER A 127 6.13 30.64 -3.47
N ARG A 128 6.54 29.39 -3.77
CA ARG A 128 5.60 28.29 -4.03
C ARG A 128 4.75 27.96 -2.81
N ARG A 129 5.39 27.79 -1.63
CA ARG A 129 4.68 27.51 -0.37
C ARG A 129 3.67 28.61 -0.02
N ASP A 130 4.06 29.87 -0.20
CA ASP A 130 3.19 31.01 0.06
C ASP A 130 2.00 31.06 -0.92
N LEU A 131 2.21 30.67 -2.19
CA LEU A 131 1.12 30.54 -3.16
C LEU A 131 0.19 29.38 -2.82
N ASP A 132 0.72 28.21 -2.44
CA ASP A 132 -0.06 27.04 -2.05
C ASP A 132 -0.98 27.35 -0.86
N GLN A 133 -0.44 28.02 0.17
CA GLN A 133 -1.22 28.44 1.34
C GLN A 133 -2.34 29.43 0.96
N ARG A 134 -2.03 30.43 0.12
CA ARG A 134 -3.04 31.40 -0.33
C ARG A 134 -4.14 30.74 -1.16
N ARG A 135 -3.78 29.84 -2.09
CA ARG A 135 -4.74 29.06 -2.89
C ARG A 135 -5.60 28.14 -2.03
N GLY A 136 -5.01 27.45 -1.05
CA GLY A 136 -5.75 26.65 -0.09
C GLY A 136 -6.78 27.47 0.69
N ASN A 137 -6.38 28.65 1.18
CA ASN A 137 -7.29 29.58 1.85
C ASN A 137 -8.40 30.10 0.94
N ALA A 138 -8.09 30.39 -0.33
CA ALA A 138 -9.08 30.82 -1.32
C ALA A 138 -10.13 29.73 -1.60
N ILE A 139 -9.71 28.47 -1.73
CA ILE A 139 -10.62 27.31 -1.87
C ILE A 139 -11.53 27.19 -0.65
N LEU A 140 -10.96 27.21 0.57
CA LEU A 140 -11.74 27.11 1.81
C LEU A 140 -12.74 28.26 1.95
N LYS A 141 -12.34 29.48 1.60
CA LYS A 141 -13.23 30.66 1.61
C LYS A 141 -14.38 30.51 0.61
N TYR A 142 -14.11 30.00 -0.59
CA TYR A 142 -15.16 29.77 -1.59
C TYR A 142 -16.14 28.67 -1.14
N LEU A 143 -15.63 27.52 -0.68
CA LEU A 143 -16.46 26.40 -0.26
C LEU A 143 -17.29 26.69 0.98
N SER A 144 -16.73 27.42 1.97
CA SER A 144 -17.48 27.85 3.15
C SER A 144 -18.60 28.83 2.79
N ALA A 145 -18.40 29.71 1.81
CA ALA A 145 -19.45 30.59 1.30
C ALA A 145 -20.55 29.78 0.57
N GLN A 146 -20.15 28.84 -0.29
CA GLN A 146 -21.09 28.02 -1.08
C GLN A 146 -21.91 27.06 -0.20
N THR A 147 -21.31 26.55 0.88
CA THR A 147 -21.94 25.62 1.82
C THR A 147 -22.51 26.30 3.07
N ALA A 148 -22.70 27.62 3.05
CA ALA A 148 -23.23 28.36 4.21
C ALA A 148 -24.59 27.82 4.71
N SER A 149 -25.39 27.19 3.84
CA SER A 149 -26.67 26.56 4.21
C SER A 149 -26.51 25.19 4.87
N ASN A 150 -25.40 24.48 4.62
CA ASN A 150 -25.09 23.19 5.21
C ASN A 150 -23.56 23.05 5.38
N PRO A 151 -23.00 23.56 6.49
CA PRO A 151 -21.55 23.62 6.69
C PRO A 151 -20.95 22.22 6.68
N MET A 152 -20.01 21.97 5.76
CA MET A 152 -19.20 20.76 5.76
C MET A 152 -17.73 21.12 6.03
N PRO A 153 -17.04 20.34 6.89
CA PRO A 153 -15.61 20.54 7.09
C PRO A 153 -14.86 20.07 5.85
N TYR A 154 -14.29 21.01 5.11
CA TYR A 154 -13.36 20.71 4.02
C TYR A 154 -11.93 20.80 4.52
N GLU A 155 -11.12 19.80 4.20
CA GLU A 155 -9.68 19.79 4.42
C GLU A 155 -8.99 19.94 3.07
N VAL A 156 -8.18 20.99 2.92
CA VAL A 156 -7.38 21.17 1.71
C VAL A 156 -5.96 20.68 1.97
N VAL A 157 -5.54 19.64 1.25
CA VAL A 157 -4.22 19.03 1.37
C VAL A 157 -3.43 19.31 0.10
N VAL A 158 -2.26 19.93 0.24
CA VAL A 158 -1.33 20.12 -0.89
C VAL A 158 -0.69 18.78 -1.20
N HIS A 159 -0.96 18.25 -2.39
CA HIS A 159 -0.36 17.02 -2.87
C HIS A 159 -0.31 17.02 -4.40
N ASP A 160 0.82 16.54 -4.91
CA ASP A 160 1.13 16.53 -6.33
C ASP A 160 1.01 15.09 -6.83
N PRO A 161 -0.15 14.68 -7.38
CA PRO A 161 -0.29 13.33 -7.88
C PRO A 161 0.76 13.10 -8.96
N GLY A 162 1.51 12.01 -8.83
CA GLY A 162 2.35 11.54 -9.93
C GLY A 162 1.49 11.22 -11.15
N ASP A 163 2.10 11.25 -12.32
CA ASP A 163 1.43 10.82 -13.55
C ASP A 163 0.84 9.42 -13.36
N VAL A 164 -0.40 9.25 -13.83
CA VAL A 164 -1.12 7.98 -13.73
C VAL A 164 -0.39 6.96 -14.59
N SER A 165 0.50 6.21 -13.96
CA SER A 165 1.10 5.03 -14.58
C SER A 165 0.25 3.81 -14.22
N PHE A 166 0.04 2.94 -15.20
CA PHE A 166 -0.60 1.66 -14.92
C PHE A 166 0.34 0.84 -14.04
N PRO A 167 -0.08 0.42 -12.84
CA PRO A 167 0.72 -0.50 -12.05
C PRO A 167 0.83 -1.79 -12.85
N ALA A 168 2.00 -2.05 -13.42
CA ALA A 168 2.29 -3.27 -14.17
C ALA A 168 2.41 -4.49 -13.24
N GLN A 169 1.60 -4.59 -12.18
CA GLN A 169 1.59 -5.72 -11.26
C GLN A 169 1.16 -7.01 -11.97
N PHE A 170 0.20 -6.93 -12.88
CA PHE A 170 -0.18 -8.08 -13.72
C PHE A 170 0.98 -8.57 -14.58
N LEU A 171 1.72 -7.64 -15.19
CA LEU A 171 2.92 -7.96 -15.97
C LEU A 171 4.05 -8.47 -15.07
N GLY A 172 4.24 -7.87 -13.89
CA GLY A 172 5.24 -8.28 -12.92
C GLY A 172 4.99 -9.69 -12.38
N ASN A 173 3.73 -10.04 -12.09
CA ASN A 173 3.36 -11.38 -11.66
C ASN A 173 3.47 -12.40 -12.81
N ALA A 174 3.08 -12.02 -14.03
CA ALA A 174 3.26 -12.86 -15.22
C ALA A 174 4.75 -13.12 -15.51
N VAL A 175 5.62 -12.11 -15.41
CA VAL A 175 7.06 -12.23 -15.62
C VAL A 175 7.73 -13.05 -14.50
N ARG A 176 7.34 -12.86 -13.24
CA ARG A 176 7.84 -13.71 -12.13
C ARG A 176 7.37 -15.16 -12.26
N GLY A 177 6.14 -15.38 -12.75
CA GLY A 177 5.61 -16.72 -13.04
C GLY A 177 6.33 -17.40 -14.22
N LEU A 178 6.71 -16.63 -15.24
CA LEU A 178 7.52 -17.12 -16.38
C LEU A 178 8.86 -17.69 -15.92
N GLN A 179 9.51 -17.09 -14.92
CA GLN A 179 10.79 -17.57 -14.41
C GLN A 179 10.68 -18.93 -13.69
N LEU A 180 9.52 -19.26 -13.13
CA LEU A 180 9.23 -20.56 -12.53
C LEU A 180 8.84 -21.62 -13.57
N GLN A 181 8.35 -21.21 -14.73
CA GLN A 181 7.99 -22.09 -15.85
C GLN A 181 9.14 -22.29 -16.86
N TYR A 182 10.14 -21.41 -16.87
CA TYR A 182 11.30 -21.52 -17.73
C TYR A 182 12.33 -22.49 -17.15
N GLY A 183 11.99 -23.79 -17.17
CA GLY A 183 12.95 -24.87 -17.07
C GLY A 183 13.70 -25.00 -18.39
N ALA A 184 14.73 -24.18 -18.61
CA ALA A 184 15.67 -24.43 -19.68
C ALA A 184 16.44 -25.72 -19.38
N SER A 185 15.94 -26.85 -19.86
CA SER A 185 16.77 -28.05 -19.98
C SER A 185 17.74 -27.86 -21.16
N ILE A 186 18.73 -26.98 -20.99
CA ILE A 186 19.96 -27.05 -21.78
C ILE A 186 20.84 -28.09 -21.07
N ASN A 187 20.43 -29.36 -21.18
CA ASN A 187 21.38 -30.45 -21.10
C ASN A 187 21.49 -31.00 -22.52
N GLY A 188 22.53 -30.55 -23.22
CA GLY A 188 23.01 -31.24 -24.39
C GLY A 188 23.41 -32.65 -23.97
N GLN A 189 22.59 -33.63 -24.34
CA GLN A 189 22.97 -35.03 -24.34
C GLN A 189 22.94 -35.53 -25.77
N GLY A 190 24.07 -35.32 -26.45
CA GLY A 190 24.40 -36.14 -27.60
C GLY A 190 24.57 -37.59 -27.15
N GLY A 191 24.02 -38.51 -27.94
CA GLY A 191 24.44 -39.90 -27.96
C GLY A 191 23.55 -40.89 -27.23
N GLY A 192 22.76 -41.63 -28.02
CA GLY A 192 22.76 -43.09 -27.96
C GLY A 192 21.74 -43.78 -27.05
N GLY A 193 20.69 -44.31 -27.69
CA GLY A 193 20.32 -45.72 -27.52
C GLY A 193 19.36 -46.09 -26.39
N GLY A 194 18.13 -46.41 -26.80
CA GLY A 194 17.41 -47.62 -26.35
C GLY A 194 16.75 -47.59 -24.97
N GLY A 195 15.42 -47.77 -24.95
CA GLY A 195 14.72 -48.20 -23.73
C GLY A 195 13.28 -47.74 -23.69
N ALA A 196 12.38 -48.60 -24.18
CA ALA A 196 10.94 -48.45 -24.04
C ALA A 196 10.50 -48.49 -22.56
N GLY A 197 9.43 -47.75 -22.26
CA GLY A 197 8.55 -48.00 -21.11
C GLY A 197 8.52 -46.89 -20.06
N ASN A 198 7.53 -46.00 -20.14
CA ASN A 198 6.35 -46.12 -19.27
C ASN A 198 5.35 -44.99 -19.52
N THR A 199 4.12 -45.40 -19.77
CA THR A 199 2.90 -44.64 -19.54
C THR A 199 2.85 -44.19 -18.08
N GLY A 200 2.64 -42.89 -17.84
CA GLY A 200 2.62 -42.34 -16.49
C GLY A 200 2.23 -40.87 -16.48
N THR A 201 0.99 -40.57 -16.86
CA THR A 201 0.31 -39.34 -16.45
C THR A 201 0.23 -39.34 -14.92
N SER A 202 1.17 -38.68 -14.26
CA SER A 202 1.09 -38.38 -12.83
C SER A 202 1.30 -36.90 -12.63
N GLY A 203 0.26 -36.25 -12.11
CA GLY A 203 0.20 -34.83 -11.84
C GLY A 203 1.40 -34.33 -11.05
N SER A 204 1.95 -33.22 -11.52
CA SER A 204 2.88 -32.41 -10.76
C SER A 204 2.11 -31.75 -9.62
N SER A 205 2.26 -32.34 -8.44
CA SER A 205 1.98 -31.71 -7.17
C SER A 205 2.91 -30.51 -7.00
N THR A 206 2.38 -29.30 -7.23
CA THR A 206 2.98 -28.06 -6.74
C THR A 206 2.86 -28.05 -5.22
N SER A 207 3.87 -28.60 -4.54
CA SER A 207 4.13 -28.34 -3.13
C SER A 207 4.41 -26.85 -2.98
N GLY A 208 3.41 -26.10 -2.53
CA GLY A 208 3.54 -24.71 -2.14
C GLY A 208 4.45 -24.59 -0.92
N SER A 209 5.67 -24.11 -1.13
CA SER A 209 6.48 -23.53 -0.07
C SER A 209 5.88 -22.17 0.28
N GLY A 210 5.06 -22.15 1.33
CA GLY A 210 4.62 -20.93 2.00
C GLY A 210 5.83 -20.24 2.65
N GLY A 211 6.41 -19.28 1.94
CA GLY A 211 7.31 -18.29 2.51
C GLY A 211 6.48 -17.21 3.20
N GLY A 212 6.40 -17.27 4.52
CA GLY A 212 5.74 -16.27 5.34
C GLY A 212 6.41 -14.90 5.19
N SER A 213 5.66 -13.92 4.68
CA SER A 213 5.96 -12.52 4.88
C SER A 213 5.49 -12.12 6.28
N SER A 214 6.42 -12.09 7.23
CA SER A 214 6.21 -11.37 8.48
C SER A 214 6.26 -9.87 8.18
N GLY A 215 5.09 -9.30 7.90
CA GLY A 215 4.86 -7.86 7.98
C GLY A 215 4.80 -7.45 9.45
N SER A 216 5.83 -6.76 9.92
CA SER A 216 5.74 -5.98 11.15
C SER A 216 5.16 -4.62 10.79
N GLY A 217 3.83 -4.51 10.91
CA GLY A 217 3.13 -3.23 11.01
C GLY A 217 3.49 -2.59 12.36
N GLY A 218 4.28 -1.52 12.30
CA GLY A 218 4.59 -0.66 13.43
C GLY A 218 3.77 0.62 13.33
N SER A 219 2.75 0.69 14.18
CA SER A 219 1.79 1.76 14.34
C SER A 219 2.44 3.13 14.59
N SER A 220 1.70 4.13 14.11
CA SER A 220 1.69 5.53 14.49
C SER A 220 1.76 5.80 16.00
N GLY A 221 2.29 6.99 16.34
CA GLY A 221 1.69 7.86 17.36
C GLY A 221 2.46 7.97 18.68
N GLY A 222 3.12 9.12 18.89
CA GLY A 222 3.70 9.47 20.19
C GLY A 222 4.47 10.79 20.22
N GLY A 223 3.99 11.81 19.50
CA GLY A 223 4.51 13.17 19.64
C GLY A 223 4.13 13.72 21.01
N SER A 224 5.12 13.83 21.90
CA SER A 224 4.98 14.53 23.17
C SER A 224 5.15 16.03 22.93
N SER A 225 4.04 16.75 22.75
CA SER A 225 4.00 18.20 22.85
C SER A 225 3.78 18.61 24.31
N SER A 226 4.85 19.02 24.98
CA SER A 226 4.79 19.71 26.25
C SER A 226 4.37 21.17 26.04
N GLY A 227 3.07 21.44 26.02
CA GLY A 227 2.51 22.71 26.52
C GLY A 227 2.20 22.54 28.01
N GLY A 228 2.19 23.54 28.87
CA GLY A 228 2.43 24.96 28.77
C GLY A 228 2.37 25.49 30.20
N GLY A 229 3.34 26.30 30.60
CA GLY A 229 3.35 27.00 31.88
C GLY A 229 2.68 28.36 31.72
N GLY A 230 1.36 28.39 31.77
CA GLY A 230 0.58 29.63 31.88
C GLY A 230 0.32 29.97 33.34
N SER A 231 1.14 30.86 33.90
CA SER A 231 0.87 31.55 35.17
C SER A 231 0.69 33.03 34.84
N GLY A 232 -0.44 33.64 35.22
CA GLY A 232 -0.62 35.07 35.01
C GLY A 232 -2.05 35.57 35.08
N SER A 233 -2.70 35.36 36.23
CA SER A 233 -3.86 36.15 36.66
C SER A 233 -3.45 37.62 36.85
N GLY A 234 -4.19 38.57 36.29
CA GLY A 234 -4.03 39.98 36.64
C GLY A 234 -4.71 41.01 35.73
N TYR A 235 -5.71 41.71 36.30
CA TYR A 235 -6.18 43.08 36.02
C TYR A 235 -6.87 43.32 34.66
N ARG A 236 -8.05 43.94 34.51
CA ARG A 236 -8.93 44.77 35.34
C ARG A 236 -10.39 44.49 34.97
#